data_AF-A0AAN4ZMT9-F1
#
_entry.id   AF-A0AAN4ZMT9-F1
#
_cell.length_a   1.000
_cell.length_b   1.000
_cell.length_c   1.000
_cell.angle_alpha   90.00
_cell.angle_beta   90.00
_cell.angle_gamma   90.00
#
_symmetry.space_group_name_H-M   'P 1'
#
loop_
_entity.id
_entity.type
_entity.pdbx_description
1 polymer ?
#
loop_
_entity_poly.entity_id
_entity_poly.type
_entity_poly.pdbx_seq_one_letter_code
_entity_poly.pdbx_strand_id
1 'polypeptide(L)'
;ACTLSCASVGSCCAHYVTVEAPPGNIIGTVSQRESCCVPNYTVLDEHEREILLIDSPDCCELGCGCGDKFFEVRTLRDDDIGNIQKKWAGLLQESFTDADTFGVNFPIDLSVRIKAILIGATFLIDFIHFE
;
A
#
# COMPACT_ATOMS: atom_id res chain seq x y z
N ALA A 1 -21.61 9.86 11.16
CA ALA A 1 -21.47 8.43 10.87
C ALA A 1 -21.11 8.30 9.39
N CYS A 2 -19.86 7.98 9.06
CA CYS A 2 -19.47 7.72 7.67
C CYS A 2 -20.15 6.42 7.23
N THR A 3 -21.03 6.47 6.24
CA THR A 3 -21.71 5.28 5.67
C THR A 3 -21.01 4.73 4.42
N LEU A 4 -19.87 5.31 4.02
CA LEU A 4 -19.00 4.83 2.94
C LEU A 4 -17.66 4.36 3.55
N SER A 5 -17.67 3.24 4.27
CA SER A 5 -16.43 2.62 4.73
C SER A 5 -15.80 1.84 3.59
N CYS A 6 -14.57 2.16 3.20
CA CYS A 6 -13.75 1.27 2.39
C CYS A 6 -13.30 0.13 3.33
N ALA A 7 -13.84 -1.07 3.10
CA ALA A 7 -13.65 -2.27 3.91
C ALA A 7 -14.18 -2.17 5.36
N SER A 8 -15.50 -2.03 5.53
CA SER A 8 -16.12 -2.15 6.86
C SER A 8 -15.88 -3.52 7.50
N VAL A 9 -15.69 -3.57 8.82
CA VAL A 9 -15.67 -4.81 9.60
C VAL A 9 -16.94 -5.63 9.31
N GLY A 10 -16.78 -6.73 8.56
CA GLY A 10 -17.88 -7.57 8.06
C GLY A 10 -18.16 -7.47 6.55
N SER A 11 -17.44 -6.63 5.80
CA SER A 11 -17.49 -6.58 4.34
C SER A 11 -16.58 -7.64 3.74
N CYS A 12 -17.12 -8.45 2.82
CA CYS A 12 -16.48 -9.56 2.12
C CYS A 12 -15.33 -9.13 1.16
N CYS A 13 -14.82 -7.90 1.29
CA CYS A 13 -14.07 -7.20 0.24
C CYS A 13 -12.75 -6.58 0.72
N ALA A 14 -12.27 -6.90 1.93
CA ALA A 14 -10.94 -6.49 2.36
C ALA A 14 -9.89 -7.28 1.57
N HIS A 15 -9.09 -6.58 0.77
CA HIS A 15 -8.04 -7.21 -0.03
C HIS A 15 -6.77 -7.38 0.79
N TYR A 16 -6.02 -8.44 0.48
CA TYR A 16 -4.74 -8.72 1.11
C TYR A 16 -3.78 -9.35 0.09
N VAL A 17 -2.50 -9.25 0.38
CA VAL A 17 -1.45 -9.99 -0.33
C VAL A 17 -0.54 -10.67 0.69
N THR A 18 -0.29 -11.95 0.48
CA THR A 18 0.67 -12.72 1.28
C THR A 18 1.98 -12.79 0.52
N VAL A 19 3.08 -12.52 1.22
CA VAL A 19 4.43 -12.61 0.66
C VAL A 19 5.12 -13.84 1.22
N GLU A 20 5.60 -14.70 0.33
CA GLU A 20 6.27 -15.95 0.66
C GLU A 20 7.72 -15.95 0.15
N ALA A 21 8.63 -16.49 0.95
CA ALA A 21 10.02 -16.71 0.55
C ALA A 21 10.66 -17.85 1.37
N PRO A 22 10.97 -19.02 0.78
CA PRO A 22 10.52 -19.51 -0.54
C PRO A 22 9.00 -19.76 -0.57
N PRO A 23 8.41 -20.16 -1.72
CA PRO A 23 6.99 -20.52 -1.79
C PRO A 23 6.59 -21.55 -0.71
N GLY A 24 5.47 -21.31 -0.05
CA GLY A 24 4.99 -22.05 1.13
C GLY A 24 5.55 -21.59 2.48
N ASN A 25 6.47 -20.62 2.50
CA ASN A 25 6.97 -20.00 3.73
C ASN A 25 6.59 -18.51 3.78
N ILE A 26 5.49 -18.21 4.46
CA ILE A 26 4.99 -16.85 4.65
C ILE A 26 5.99 -16.03 5.46
N ILE A 27 6.41 -14.90 4.92
CA ILE A 27 7.26 -13.92 5.63
C ILE A 27 6.47 -12.71 6.11
N GLY A 28 5.27 -12.50 5.59
CA GLY A 28 4.33 -11.48 6.05
C GLY A 28 3.15 -11.31 5.10
N THR A 29 2.20 -10.49 5.54
CA THR A 29 0.96 -10.20 4.81
C THR A 29 0.69 -8.70 4.85
N VAL A 30 0.18 -8.14 3.76
CA VAL A 30 -0.33 -6.77 3.74
C VAL A 30 -1.84 -6.86 3.60
N SER A 31 -2.57 -6.19 4.47
CA SER A 31 -4.03 -6.23 4.49
C SER A 31 -4.61 -4.83 4.51
N GLN A 32 -5.68 -4.62 3.77
CA GLN A 32 -6.46 -3.39 3.79
C GLN A 32 -7.17 -3.24 5.15
N ARG A 33 -7.01 -2.08 5.79
CA ARG A 33 -7.69 -1.72 7.04
C ARG A 33 -8.90 -0.85 6.80
N GLU A 34 -9.86 -0.96 7.71
CA GLU A 34 -11.08 -0.15 7.68
C GLU A 34 -10.74 1.34 7.75
N SER A 35 -11.40 2.13 6.91
CA SER A 35 -11.15 3.56 6.76
C SER A 35 -12.40 4.30 6.25
N CYS A 36 -12.57 5.56 6.66
CA CYS A 36 -13.78 6.35 6.30
C CYS A 36 -13.76 6.88 4.86
N CYS A 37 -12.59 7.14 4.25
CA CYS A 37 -12.54 7.82 2.93
C CYS A 37 -11.49 7.25 1.95
N VAL A 38 -10.39 6.70 2.45
CA VAL A 38 -9.30 6.16 1.63
C VAL A 38 -8.78 4.89 2.26
N PRO A 39 -8.60 3.80 1.50
CA PRO A 39 -8.17 2.53 2.07
C PRO A 39 -6.74 2.67 2.55
N ASN A 40 -6.52 2.44 3.84
CA ASN A 40 -5.19 2.33 4.37
C ASN A 40 -4.81 0.86 4.48
N TYR A 41 -3.53 0.56 4.73
CA TYR A 41 -3.05 -0.82 4.84
C TYR A 41 -2.27 -1.04 6.12
N THR A 42 -2.26 -2.29 6.57
CA THR A 42 -1.48 -2.79 7.70
C THR A 42 -0.53 -3.86 7.18
N VAL A 43 0.73 -3.77 7.60
CA VAL A 43 1.76 -4.77 7.33
C VAL A 43 1.86 -5.69 8.54
N LEU A 44 1.70 -6.99 8.29
CA LEU A 44 1.72 -8.07 9.27
C LEU A 44 2.98 -8.92 9.08
N ASP A 45 3.58 -9.38 10.18
CA ASP A 45 4.66 -10.36 10.16
C ASP A 45 4.14 -11.80 9.90
N GLU A 46 5.04 -12.79 9.93
CA GLU A 46 4.71 -14.21 9.75
C GLU A 46 3.76 -14.78 10.82
N HIS A 47 3.54 -14.05 11.91
CA HIS A 47 2.68 -14.42 13.03
C HIS A 47 1.40 -13.57 13.08
N GLU A 48 1.07 -12.89 11.98
CA GLU A 48 -0.09 -12.00 11.86
C GLU A 48 -0.07 -10.82 12.85
N ARG A 49 1.12 -10.41 13.30
CA ARG A 49 1.28 -9.25 14.18
C ARG A 49 1.58 -8.02 13.34
N GLU A 50 0.90 -6.92 13.66
CA GLU A 50 1.16 -5.64 13.02
C GLU A 50 2.61 -5.19 13.28
N ILE A 51 3.28 -4.74 12.22
CA ILE A 51 4.66 -4.25 12.29
C ILE A 51 4.82 -2.86 11.67
N LEU A 52 4.04 -2.53 10.65
CA LEU A 52 4.02 -1.22 10.00
C LEU A 52 2.60 -0.86 9.53
N LEU A 53 2.39 0.43 9.32
CA LEU A 53 1.18 1.01 8.76
C LEU A 53 1.53 1.66 7.41
N ILE A 54 0.61 1.60 6.46
CA ILE A 54 0.72 2.33 5.19
C ILE A 54 -0.52 3.21 5.06
N ASP A 55 -0.32 4.51 5.01
CA ASP A 55 -1.38 5.50 4.89
C ASP A 55 -1.48 6.00 3.46
N SER A 56 -2.70 5.98 2.94
CA SER A 56 -2.99 6.47 1.61
C SER A 56 -3.03 8.00 1.56
N PRO A 57 -2.79 8.60 0.37
CA PRO A 57 -3.05 10.02 0.17
C PRO A 57 -4.49 10.37 0.53
N ASP A 58 -4.74 11.63 0.85
CA ASP A 58 -6.09 12.13 1.08
C ASP A 58 -7.01 11.84 -0.11
N CYS A 59 -8.32 11.69 0.15
CA CYS A 59 -9.31 11.32 -0.87
C CYS A 59 -9.29 12.24 -2.12
N CYS A 60 -9.05 13.54 -1.92
CA CYS A 60 -8.94 14.50 -3.01
C CYS A 60 -7.67 14.29 -3.85
N GLU A 61 -6.56 13.95 -3.21
CA GLU A 61 -5.29 13.69 -3.88
C GLU A 61 -5.36 12.38 -4.64
N LEU A 62 -5.83 11.31 -3.99
CA LEU A 62 -5.95 10.00 -4.59
C LEU A 62 -6.94 9.99 -5.78
N GLY A 63 -8.03 10.77 -5.68
CA GLY A 63 -9.02 10.91 -6.75
C GLY A 63 -8.61 11.81 -7.92
N CYS A 64 -7.59 12.69 -7.79
CA CYS A 64 -7.08 13.43 -8.94
C CYS A 64 -6.17 12.52 -9.77
N GLY A 65 -6.45 12.33 -11.06
CA GLY A 65 -5.54 11.64 -11.99
C GLY A 65 -4.22 12.38 -12.29
N CYS A 66 -3.92 13.43 -11.53
CA CYS A 66 -2.80 14.33 -11.71
C CYS A 66 -1.77 14.18 -10.57
N GLY A 67 -0.48 14.20 -10.91
CA GLY A 67 0.61 14.22 -9.93
C GLY A 67 0.89 12.88 -9.26
N ASP A 68 2.09 12.77 -8.69
CA ASP A 68 2.55 11.58 -7.97
C ASP A 68 1.64 11.30 -6.76
N LYS A 69 1.47 10.02 -6.43
CA LYS A 69 0.72 9.59 -5.24
C LYS A 69 1.67 8.97 -4.24
N PHE A 70 1.62 9.45 -3.00
CA PHE A 70 2.47 8.98 -1.92
C PHE A 70 1.67 8.18 -0.90
N PHE A 71 2.06 6.93 -0.71
CA PHE A 71 1.54 6.06 0.34
C PHE A 71 2.61 5.96 1.43
N GLU A 72 2.44 6.72 2.50
CA GLU A 72 3.44 6.86 3.56
C GLU A 72 3.51 5.60 4.42
N VAL A 73 4.72 5.13 4.71
CA VAL A 73 4.99 3.95 5.53
C VAL A 73 5.43 4.41 6.91
N ARG A 74 4.65 4.01 7.93
CA ARG A 74 4.85 4.43 9.33
C ARG A 74 5.05 3.25 10.26
N THR A 75 5.79 3.47 11.34
CA THR A 75 5.85 2.54 12.46
C THR A 75 4.55 2.58 13.26
N LEU A 76 4.33 1.59 14.13
CA LEU A 76 3.20 1.62 15.09
C LEU A 76 3.27 2.76 16.11
N ARG A 77 4.41 3.48 16.16
CA ARG A 77 4.61 4.67 17.00
C ARG A 77 4.39 5.97 16.25
N ASP A 78 3.92 5.89 15.00
CA ASP A 78 3.66 7.04 14.13
C ASP A 78 4.92 7.71 13.56
N ASP A 79 6.06 7.00 13.52
CA ASP A 79 7.28 7.50 12.90
C ASP A 79 7.29 7.18 11.39
N ASP A 80 7.51 8.19 10.54
CA ASP A 80 7.65 8.03 9.09
C ASP A 80 8.99 7.34 8.75
N ILE A 81 8.91 6.23 8.02
CA ILE A 81 10.08 5.43 7.62
C ILE A 81 10.15 5.19 6.11
N GLY A 82 9.44 5.97 5.30
CA GLY A 82 9.50 5.88 3.85
C GLY A 82 8.12 5.89 3.21
N ASN A 83 8.04 5.53 1.93
CA ASN A 83 6.79 5.56 1.17
C ASN A 83 6.82 4.60 -0.01
N ILE A 84 5.64 4.25 -0.48
CA ILE A 84 5.39 3.70 -1.82
C ILE A 84 4.87 4.86 -2.67
N GLN A 85 5.50 5.12 -3.79
CA GLN A 85 5.19 6.25 -4.67
C GLN A 85 4.71 5.74 -6.02
N LYS A 86 3.50 6.09 -6.43
CA LYS A 86 3.09 6.02 -7.84
C LYS A 86 3.59 7.29 -8.54
N LYS A 87 4.44 7.15 -9.54
CA LYS A 87 4.93 8.27 -10.34
C LYS A 87 3.94 8.60 -11.44
N TRP A 88 3.62 9.88 -11.57
CA TRP A 88 2.79 10.39 -12.64
C TRP A 88 3.62 10.55 -13.91
N ALA A 89 3.21 9.86 -14.98
CA ALA A 89 3.90 9.89 -16.26
C ALA A 89 3.71 11.23 -17.04
N GLY A 90 2.89 12.14 -16.52
CA GLY A 90 2.63 13.44 -17.12
C GLY A 90 1.54 13.44 -18.19
N LEU A 91 1.09 14.64 -18.56
CA LEU A 91 0.04 14.91 -19.56
C LEU A 91 0.33 14.40 -20.98
N LEU A 92 1.58 14.04 -21.30
CA LEU A 92 2.03 13.65 -22.65
C LEU A 92 2.26 12.14 -22.82
N GLN A 93 2.19 11.34 -21.75
CA GLN A 93 2.49 9.90 -21.79
C GLN A 93 1.26 9.00 -21.54
N GLU A 94 0.05 9.56 -21.42
CA GLU A 94 -1.19 8.75 -21.37
C GLU A 94 -1.54 8.10 -22.72
N SER A 95 -0.79 8.38 -23.79
CA SER A 95 -1.10 7.90 -25.14
C SER A 95 -0.25 6.73 -25.65
N PHE A 96 0.77 6.27 -24.92
CA PHE A 96 1.70 5.28 -25.49
C PHE A 96 2.12 4.08 -24.63
N THR A 97 1.90 4.05 -23.31
CA THR A 97 2.09 2.81 -22.50
C THR A 97 1.32 2.89 -21.18
N ASP A 98 0.45 1.91 -20.94
CA ASP A 98 -0.33 1.68 -19.70
C ASP A 98 0.53 1.19 -18.52
N ALA A 99 1.82 1.54 -18.51
CA ALA A 99 2.80 1.01 -17.58
C ALA A 99 2.97 1.95 -16.40
N ASP A 100 2.41 1.58 -15.25
CA ASP A 100 2.56 2.33 -14.03
C ASP A 100 3.97 2.18 -13.44
N THR A 101 4.57 3.31 -13.08
CA THR A 101 5.90 3.33 -12.46
C THR A 101 5.77 3.56 -10.98
N PHE A 102 6.10 2.53 -10.19
CA PHE A 102 6.16 2.63 -8.73
C PHE A 102 7.60 2.74 -8.21
N GLY A 103 7.78 3.51 -7.15
CA GLY A 103 8.99 3.55 -6.33
C GLY A 103 8.68 3.10 -4.91
N VAL A 104 9.62 2.43 -4.25
CA VAL A 104 9.52 2.06 -2.84
C VAL A 104 10.74 2.60 -2.11
N ASN A 105 10.52 3.49 -1.16
CA ASN A 105 11.55 4.14 -0.36
C ASN A 105 11.49 3.60 1.07
N PHE A 106 12.64 3.19 1.60
CA PHE A 106 12.79 2.73 2.98
C PHE A 106 14.25 2.87 3.46
N PRO A 107 14.50 2.89 4.78
CA PRO A 107 15.83 2.90 5.36
C PRO A 107 16.68 1.71 4.90
N ILE A 108 17.98 1.96 4.76
CA ILE A 108 18.95 0.93 4.32
C ILE A 108 19.04 -0.24 5.31
N ASP A 109 18.87 0.04 6.60
CA ASP A 109 18.90 -0.89 7.72
C ASP A 109 17.57 -1.62 7.97
N LEU A 110 16.50 -1.27 7.23
CA LEU A 110 15.24 -1.99 7.30
C LEU A 110 15.43 -3.46 6.88
N SER A 111 14.81 -4.38 7.62
CA SER A 111 15.02 -5.81 7.39
C SER A 111 14.64 -6.22 5.96
N VAL A 112 15.39 -7.17 5.38
CA VAL A 112 15.14 -7.65 4.02
C VAL A 112 13.74 -8.24 3.87
N ARG A 113 13.21 -8.88 4.93
CA ARG A 113 11.84 -9.40 4.96
C ARG A 113 10.82 -8.28 4.80
N ILE A 114 10.94 -7.21 5.61
CA ILE A 114 10.01 -6.08 5.53
C ILE A 114 10.09 -5.39 4.17
N LYS A 115 11.29 -5.23 3.61
CA LYS A 115 11.46 -4.70 2.25
C LYS A 115 10.68 -5.53 1.21
N ALA A 116 10.76 -6.86 1.29
CA ALA A 116 10.00 -7.75 0.41
C ALA A 116 8.48 -7.61 0.62
N ILE A 117 8.03 -7.44 1.87
CA ILE A 117 6.62 -7.23 2.17
C ILE A 117 6.11 -5.88 1.60
N LEU A 118 6.91 -4.81 1.68
CA LEU A 118 6.57 -3.50 1.09
C LEU A 118 6.52 -3.54 -0.45
N ILE A 119 7.36 -4.37 -1.08
CA ILE A 119 7.24 -4.65 -2.52
C ILE A 119 5.90 -5.36 -2.80
N GLY A 120 5.52 -6.35 -1.98
CA GLY A 120 4.19 -6.96 -2.05
C GLY A 120 3.05 -5.95 -1.90
N ALA A 121 3.16 -5.03 -0.92
CA ALA A 121 2.20 -3.95 -0.73
C ALA A 121 2.02 -3.10 -1.99
N THR A 122 3.11 -2.87 -2.73
CA THR A 122 3.07 -2.09 -3.98
C THR A 122 2.14 -2.74 -5.01
N PHE A 123 2.21 -4.06 -5.19
CA PHE A 123 1.30 -4.79 -6.08
C PHE A 123 -0.16 -4.75 -5.61
N LEU A 124 -0.39 -4.82 -4.30
CA LEU A 124 -1.75 -4.73 -3.75
C LEU A 124 -2.35 -3.33 -3.98
N ILE A 125 -1.56 -2.28 -3.74
CA ILE A 125 -1.96 -0.89 -3.96
C ILE A 125 -2.29 -0.65 -5.44
N ASP A 126 -1.42 -1.14 -6.33
CA ASP A 126 -1.62 -1.07 -7.78
C ASP A 126 -2.96 -1.69 -8.19
N PHE A 127 -3.19 -2.95 -7.79
CA PHE A 127 -4.41 -3.70 -8.08
C PHE A 127 -5.71 -3.06 -7.53
N ILE A 128 -5.64 -2.36 -6.40
CA ILE A 128 -6.84 -1.76 -5.78
C ILE A 128 -7.18 -0.40 -6.36
N HIS A 129 -6.17 0.37 -6.80
CA HIS A 129 -6.33 1.79 -7.11
C HIS A 129 -6.16 2.15 -8.58
N PHE A 130 -5.39 1.38 -9.33
CA PHE A 130 -4.92 1.79 -10.65
C PHE A 130 -5.18 0.76 -11.76
N GLU A 131 -5.68 -0.42 -11.41
CA GLU A 131 -6.24 -1.44 -12.32
C GLU A 131 -7.77 -1.55 -12.15
#